data_AF-F2UG39-F1
#
_entry.id   AF-F2UG39-F1
#
_cell.length_a   1.000
_cell.length_b   1.000
_cell.length_c   1.000
_cell.angle_alpha   90.00
_cell.angle_beta   90.00
_cell.angle_gamma   90.00
#
_symmetry.space_group_name_H-M   'P 1'
#
loop_
_entity.id
_entity.type
_entity.pdbx_description
1 polymer ?
#
loop_
_entity_poly.entity_id
_entity_poly.type
_entity_poly.pdbx_seq_one_letter_code
_entity_poly.pdbx_strand_id
1 'polypeptide(L)'
;MADAVNKGEFKEAWALIYTTIGELESAGVDIPFDDKMYLLKEGARLARHLHLFHESAEINMLALQAKAKEGVSSFKYLTTFMDLADDYLSLGDYMQAREWVTMARDRLKKGLTEEAYHLIDTSEAKIHNCIGCV
;
A
#
# COMPACT_ATOMS: atom_id res chain seq x y z
N MET A 1 -14.05 -9.73 21.40
CA MET A 1 -13.38 -8.72 22.25
C MET A 1 -11.92 -8.55 21.87
N ALA A 2 -11.08 -9.61 21.86
CA ALA A 2 -9.65 -9.50 21.50
C ALA A 2 -9.37 -8.86 20.13
N ASP A 3 -10.14 -9.18 19.08
CA ASP A 3 -9.96 -8.60 17.73
C ASP A 3 -10.21 -7.07 17.69
N ALA A 4 -11.23 -6.59 18.39
CA ALA A 4 -11.52 -5.15 18.47
C ALA A 4 -10.46 -4.39 19.29
N VAL A 5 -9.92 -5.02 20.33
CA VAL A 5 -8.81 -4.48 21.13
C VAL A 5 -7.56 -4.36 20.26
N ASN A 6 -7.18 -5.44 19.56
CA ASN A 6 -6.00 -5.43 18.67
C ASN A 6 -6.11 -4.37 17.55
N LYS A 7 -7.31 -4.19 16.98
CA LYS A 7 -7.57 -3.13 15.98
C LYS A 7 -7.44 -1.73 16.58
N GLY A 8 -7.96 -1.51 17.77
CA GLY A 8 -7.84 -0.23 18.48
C GLY A 8 -6.39 0.10 18.83
N GLU A 9 -5.69 -0.85 19.44
CA GLU A 9 -4.27 -0.72 19.81
C GLU A 9 -3.39 -0.45 18.57
N PHE A 10 -3.65 -1.13 17.46
CA PHE A 10 -2.94 -0.85 16.20
C PHE A 10 -3.16 0.59 15.73
N LYS A 11 -4.41 1.08 15.71
CA LYS A 11 -4.70 2.44 15.24
C LYS A 11 -4.03 3.50 16.11
N GLU A 12 -4.06 3.31 17.42
CA GLU A 12 -3.39 4.20 18.38
C GLU A 12 -1.87 4.17 18.20
N ALA A 13 -1.27 2.99 18.12
CA ALA A 13 0.16 2.83 17.93
C ALA A 13 0.61 3.42 16.58
N TRP A 14 -0.14 3.17 15.51
CA TRP A 14 0.16 3.68 14.18
C TRP A 14 0.07 5.21 14.12
N ALA A 15 -0.97 5.79 14.71
CA ALA A 15 -1.12 7.24 14.79
C ALA A 15 0.06 7.87 15.53
N LEU A 16 0.46 7.30 16.67
CA LEU A 16 1.61 7.79 17.43
C LEU A 16 2.90 7.73 16.61
N ILE A 17 3.20 6.57 15.99
CA ILE A 17 4.39 6.40 15.15
C ILE A 17 4.42 7.44 14.04
N TYR A 18 3.31 7.64 13.33
CA TYR A 18 3.26 8.54 12.20
C TYR A 18 3.37 10.02 12.61
N THR A 19 2.74 10.41 13.72
CA THR A 19 2.91 11.75 14.30
C THR A 19 4.37 11.98 14.70
N THR A 20 5.01 11.04 15.40
CA THR A 20 6.41 11.17 15.81
C THR A 20 7.35 11.30 14.61
N ILE A 21 7.12 10.53 13.53
CA ILE A 21 7.87 10.68 12.28
C ILE A 21 7.76 12.10 11.73
N GLY A 22 6.54 12.65 11.66
CA GLY A 22 6.32 14.02 11.17
C GLY A 22 6.96 15.10 12.05
N GLU A 23 6.95 14.91 13.36
CA GLU A 23 7.61 15.81 14.32
C GLU A 23 9.13 15.78 14.16
N LEU A 24 9.72 14.59 14.03
CA LEU A 24 11.16 14.42 13.80
C LEU A 24 11.58 15.08 12.48
N GLU A 25 10.86 14.83 11.39
CA GLU A 25 11.13 15.46 10.08
C GLU A 25 11.01 17.00 10.17
N SER A 26 10.03 17.52 10.92
CA SER A 26 9.85 18.96 11.15
C SER A 26 10.96 19.57 12.00
N ALA A 27 11.55 18.79 12.90
CA ALA A 27 12.72 19.18 13.69
C ALA A 27 14.04 19.09 12.91
N GLY A 28 13.99 18.71 11.62
CA GLY A 28 15.16 18.54 10.77
C GLY A 28 15.92 17.24 11.02
N VAL A 29 15.32 16.27 11.72
CA VAL A 29 15.86 14.91 11.84
C VAL A 29 15.56 14.18 10.55
N ASP A 30 16.61 13.86 9.78
CA ASP A 30 16.49 13.06 8.57
C ASP A 30 16.28 11.59 8.94
N ILE A 31 15.12 11.05 8.60
CA ILE A 31 14.81 9.64 8.75
C ILE A 31 15.22 8.95 7.45
N PRO A 32 16.15 7.99 7.47
CA PRO A 32 16.59 7.31 6.26
C PRO A 32 15.40 6.76 5.48
N PHE A 33 15.39 7.00 4.17
CA PHE A 33 14.30 6.59 3.29
C PHE A 33 13.96 5.10 3.43
N ASP A 34 14.98 4.24 3.51
CA ASP A 34 14.79 2.79 3.65
C ASP A 34 14.08 2.41 4.96
N ASP A 35 14.38 3.10 6.07
CA ASP A 35 13.74 2.87 7.37
C ASP A 35 12.28 3.33 7.33
N LYS A 36 12.02 4.51 6.75
CA LYS A 36 10.65 5.00 6.53
C LYS A 36 9.85 4.03 5.68
N MET A 37 10.45 3.52 4.62
CA MET A 37 9.80 2.55 3.73
C MET A 37 9.54 1.21 4.40
N TYR A 38 10.45 0.75 5.26
CA TYR A 38 10.26 -0.46 6.06
C TYR A 38 9.07 -0.30 7.01
N LEU A 39 9.01 0.81 7.76
CA LEU A 39 7.92 1.10 8.69
C LEU A 39 6.56 1.16 7.99
N LEU A 40 6.48 1.86 6.85
CA LEU A 40 5.24 1.93 6.06
C LEU A 40 4.81 0.55 5.55
N LYS A 41 5.75 -0.26 5.05
CA LYS A 41 5.44 -1.60 4.56
C LYS A 41 4.91 -2.51 5.68
N GLU A 42 5.57 -2.52 6.83
CA GLU A 42 5.13 -3.35 7.96
C GLU A 42 3.81 -2.85 8.56
N GLY A 43 3.61 -1.53 8.63
CA GLY A 43 2.35 -0.92 9.04
C GLY A 43 1.18 -1.36 8.17
N ALA A 44 1.31 -1.26 6.84
CA ALA A 44 0.27 -1.70 5.90
C ALA A 44 0.02 -3.22 6.00
N ARG A 45 1.08 -4.03 6.16
CA ARG A 45 0.96 -5.49 6.33
C ARG A 45 0.18 -5.85 7.59
N LEU A 46 0.49 -5.20 8.71
CA LEU A 46 -0.22 -5.41 9.98
C LEU A 46 -1.67 -4.94 9.89
N ALA A 47 -1.93 -3.79 9.26
CA ALA A 47 -3.28 -3.30 9.01
C ALA A 47 -4.11 -4.33 8.24
N ARG A 48 -3.59 -4.88 7.13
CA ARG A 48 -4.26 -5.97 6.39
C ARG A 48 -4.50 -7.21 7.22
N HIS A 49 -3.53 -7.62 8.05
CA HIS A 49 -3.68 -8.78 8.92
C HIS A 49 -4.83 -8.60 9.93
N LEU A 50 -5.06 -7.36 10.36
CA LEU A 50 -6.18 -6.97 11.21
C LEU A 50 -7.44 -6.62 10.42
N HIS A 51 -7.50 -6.86 9.10
CA HIS A 51 -8.62 -6.49 8.24
C HIS A 51 -8.97 -4.98 8.25
N LEU A 52 -7.97 -4.14 8.52
CA LEU A 52 -8.04 -2.68 8.49
C LEU A 52 -7.61 -2.18 7.11
N PHE A 53 -8.43 -2.48 6.10
CA PHE A 53 -8.08 -2.23 4.69
C PHE A 53 -8.04 -0.75 4.31
N HIS A 54 -8.85 0.10 4.95
CA HIS A 54 -8.78 1.55 4.76
C HIS A 54 -7.43 2.09 5.27
N GLU A 55 -7.03 1.70 6.47
CA GLU A 55 -5.76 2.10 7.06
C GLU A 55 -4.58 1.56 6.25
N SER A 56 -4.64 0.31 5.79
CA SER A 56 -3.61 -0.23 4.89
C SER A 56 -3.49 0.60 3.61
N ALA A 57 -4.60 0.96 2.98
CA ALA A 57 -4.61 1.77 1.77
C ALA A 57 -3.99 3.16 2.02
N GLU A 58 -4.34 3.82 3.13
CA GLU A 58 -3.74 5.10 3.53
C GLU A 58 -2.22 4.99 3.68
N ILE A 59 -1.73 3.96 4.37
CA ILE A 59 -0.30 3.72 4.57
C ILE A 59 0.41 3.46 3.24
N ASN A 60 -0.19 2.66 2.35
CA ASN A 60 0.36 2.38 1.03
C ASN A 60 0.38 3.62 0.12
N MET A 61 -0.60 4.53 0.25
CA MET A 61 -0.56 5.81 -0.45
C MET A 61 0.60 6.70 0.03
N LEU A 62 0.84 6.75 1.35
CA LEU A 62 2.00 7.46 1.91
C LEU A 62 3.32 6.87 1.41
N ALA A 63 3.40 5.55 1.31
CA ALA A 63 4.56 4.84 0.75
C ALA A 63 4.81 5.22 -0.73
N LEU A 64 3.75 5.33 -1.55
CA LEU A 64 3.88 5.80 -2.94
C LEU A 64 4.36 7.25 -3.02
N GLN A 65 3.81 8.13 -2.18
CA GLN A 65 4.20 9.55 -2.14
C GLN A 65 5.67 9.71 -1.75
N ALA A 66 6.11 9.01 -0.70
CA ALA A 66 7.50 9.03 -0.25
C ALA A 66 8.45 8.57 -1.36
N LYS A 67 8.14 7.45 -2.01
CA LYS A 67 8.96 6.97 -3.12
C LYS A 67 9.00 7.99 -4.26
N ALA A 68 7.85 8.60 -4.61
CA ALA A 68 7.74 9.53 -5.73
C ALA A 68 8.60 10.79 -5.51
N LYS A 69 8.71 11.24 -4.26
CA LYS A 69 9.61 12.34 -3.86
C LYS A 69 11.09 11.99 -4.08
N GLU A 70 11.49 10.76 -3.76
CA GLU A 70 12.87 10.27 -3.94
C GLU A 70 13.19 9.88 -5.40
N GLY A 71 12.22 9.94 -6.31
CA GLY A 71 12.42 9.61 -7.73
C GLY A 71 12.76 8.13 -7.97
N VAL A 72 12.47 7.24 -7.02
CA VAL A 72 12.73 5.81 -7.16
C VAL A 72 11.79 5.26 -8.25
N SER A 73 12.30 4.41 -9.16
CA SER A 73 11.46 3.74 -10.17
C SER A 73 11.82 2.27 -10.22
N SER A 74 11.46 1.54 -9.17
CA SER A 74 11.83 0.11 -9.01
C SER A 74 10.62 -0.79 -8.93
N PHE A 75 10.82 -2.10 -9.09
CA PHE A 75 9.82 -3.15 -8.86
C PHE A 75 9.08 -2.99 -7.51
N LYS A 76 9.74 -2.42 -6.48
CA LYS A 76 9.10 -2.13 -5.19
C LYS A 76 7.94 -1.13 -5.30
N TYR A 77 7.83 -0.34 -6.37
CA TYR A 77 6.62 0.45 -6.65
C TYR A 77 5.45 -0.45 -7.00
N LEU A 78 5.69 -1.42 -7.86
CA LEU A 78 4.65 -2.29 -8.38
C LEU A 78 3.95 -3.01 -7.24
N THR A 79 4.70 -3.54 -6.28
CA THR A 79 4.13 -4.22 -5.12
C THR A 79 3.19 -3.32 -4.32
N THR A 80 3.53 -2.03 -4.15
CA THR A 80 2.63 -1.08 -3.47
C THR A 80 1.38 -0.75 -4.27
N PHE A 81 1.47 -0.67 -5.60
CA PHE A 81 0.27 -0.55 -6.45
C PHE A 81 -0.64 -1.77 -6.34
N MET A 82 -0.05 -2.98 -6.30
CA MET A 82 -0.83 -4.22 -6.13
C MET A 82 -1.42 -4.34 -4.73
N ASP A 83 -0.70 -3.93 -3.70
CA ASP A 83 -1.22 -3.89 -2.33
C ASP A 83 -2.43 -2.94 -2.24
N LEU A 84 -2.38 -1.77 -2.89
CA LEU A 84 -3.55 -0.87 -2.98
C LEU A 84 -4.71 -1.52 -3.74
N ALA A 85 -4.44 -2.18 -4.87
CA ALA A 85 -5.48 -2.87 -5.61
C ALA A 85 -6.17 -3.95 -4.76
N ASP A 86 -5.40 -4.76 -4.02
CA ASP A 86 -5.91 -5.79 -3.12
C ASP A 86 -6.67 -5.18 -1.92
N ASP A 87 -6.22 -4.03 -1.38
CA ASP A 87 -6.91 -3.30 -0.30
C ASP A 87 -8.28 -2.81 -0.78
N TYR A 88 -8.35 -2.15 -1.93
CA TYR A 88 -9.62 -1.68 -2.51
C TYR A 88 -10.54 -2.83 -2.94
N LEU A 89 -9.97 -3.95 -3.41
CA LEU A 89 -10.74 -5.17 -3.68
C LEU A 89 -11.40 -5.69 -2.39
N SER A 90 -10.66 -5.71 -1.29
CA SER A 90 -11.13 -6.17 0.03
C SER A 90 -12.18 -5.24 0.63
N LEU A 91 -12.17 -3.95 0.24
CA LEU A 91 -13.20 -2.96 0.56
C LEU A 91 -14.45 -3.05 -0.34
N GLY A 92 -14.41 -3.88 -1.39
CA GLY A 92 -15.48 -3.98 -2.38
C GLY A 92 -15.49 -2.85 -3.41
N ASP A 93 -14.47 -1.99 -3.42
CA ASP A 93 -14.31 -0.92 -4.40
C ASP A 93 -13.54 -1.43 -5.62
N TYR A 94 -14.24 -2.18 -6.46
CA TYR A 94 -13.66 -2.81 -7.65
C TYR A 94 -13.21 -1.79 -8.70
N MET A 95 -13.82 -0.61 -8.74
CA MET A 95 -13.42 0.45 -9.67
C MET A 95 -12.05 1.00 -9.27
N GLN A 96 -11.89 1.38 -8.00
CA GLN A 96 -10.61 1.88 -7.50
C GLN A 96 -9.51 0.81 -7.57
N ALA A 97 -9.84 -0.45 -7.28
CA ALA A 97 -8.90 -1.57 -7.45
C ALA A 97 -8.39 -1.66 -8.90
N ARG A 98 -9.29 -1.54 -9.89
CA ARG A 98 -8.94 -1.58 -11.31
C ARG A 98 -8.08 -0.39 -11.74
N GLU A 99 -8.36 0.80 -11.22
CA GLU A 99 -7.54 1.99 -11.47
C GLU A 99 -6.09 1.77 -11.01
N TRP A 100 -5.89 1.24 -9.81
CA TRP A 100 -4.55 0.95 -9.29
C TRP A 100 -3.81 -0.08 -10.12
N VAL A 101 -4.48 -1.15 -10.57
CA VAL A 101 -3.86 -2.15 -11.46
C VAL A 101 -3.49 -1.53 -12.82
N THR A 102 -4.33 -0.64 -13.35
CA THR A 102 -4.05 0.08 -14.60
C THR A 102 -2.84 1.01 -14.46
N MET A 103 -2.77 1.78 -13.38
CA MET A 103 -1.62 2.64 -13.07
C MET A 103 -0.34 1.83 -12.94
N ALA A 104 -0.41 0.67 -12.29
CA ALA A 104 0.71 -0.26 -12.17
C ALA A 104 1.25 -0.69 -13.55
N ARG A 105 0.34 -1.05 -14.45
CA ARG A 105 0.67 -1.49 -15.82
C ARG A 105 1.30 -0.38 -16.65
N ASP A 106 0.78 0.84 -16.56
CA ASP A 106 1.34 1.97 -17.31
C ASP A 106 2.74 2.36 -16.81
N ARG A 107 3.05 2.09 -15.54
CA ARG A 107 4.41 2.24 -15.00
C ARG A 107 5.35 1.13 -15.47
N LEU A 108 4.87 -0.10 -15.68
CA LEU A 108 5.70 -1.21 -16.21
C LEU A 108 6.13 -1.04 -17.66
N LYS A 109 5.31 -0.40 -18.50
CA LYS A 109 5.67 -0.10 -19.91
C LYS A 109 6.98 0.71 -20.04
N LYS A 110 7.49 1.28 -18.94
CA LYS A 110 8.74 2.06 -18.89
C LYS A 110 9.98 1.28 -18.41
N GLY A 111 9.92 -0.06 -18.27
CA GLY A 111 11.12 -0.91 -18.19
C GLY A 111 11.26 -1.76 -16.93
N LEU A 112 10.46 -2.82 -16.80
CA LEU A 112 10.57 -3.83 -15.73
C LEU A 112 10.28 -5.25 -16.26
N THR A 113 10.61 -6.26 -15.44
CA THR A 113 10.75 -7.70 -15.74
C THR A 113 9.43 -8.46 -15.95
N GLU A 114 9.48 -9.66 -16.55
CA GLU A 114 8.34 -10.58 -16.74
C GLU A 114 7.56 -10.89 -15.45
N GLU A 115 8.25 -11.00 -14.31
CA GLU A 115 7.64 -11.21 -12.99
C GLU A 115 6.66 -10.08 -12.61
N ALA A 116 6.96 -8.87 -13.07
CA ALA A 116 6.15 -7.70 -12.86
C ALA A 116 4.81 -7.79 -13.62
N TYR A 117 4.81 -8.35 -14.83
CA TYR A 117 3.60 -8.59 -15.60
C TYR A 117 2.71 -9.67 -14.96
N HIS A 118 3.29 -10.76 -14.48
CA HIS A 118 2.52 -11.85 -13.84
C HIS A 118 1.72 -11.37 -12.60
N LEU A 119 2.29 -10.47 -11.80
CA LEU A 119 1.60 -9.89 -10.63
C LEU A 119 0.37 -9.06 -11.02
N ILE A 120 0.49 -8.28 -12.09
CA ILE A 120 -0.61 -7.48 -12.63
C ILE A 120 -1.72 -8.39 -13.15
N ASP A 121 -1.37 -9.38 -13.97
CA ASP A 121 -2.36 -10.26 -14.59
C ASP A 121 -3.11 -11.09 -13.54
N THR A 122 -2.41 -11.51 -12.48
CA THR A 122 -3.05 -12.15 -11.32
C THR A 122 -4.07 -11.24 -10.65
N SER A 123 -3.71 -9.97 -10.43
CA SER A 123 -4.59 -9.00 -9.77
C SER A 123 -5.80 -8.62 -10.65
N GLU A 124 -5.61 -8.52 -11.96
CA GLU A 124 -6.73 -8.33 -12.90
C GLU A 124 -7.69 -9.52 -12.90
N ALA A 125 -7.17 -10.74 -12.89
CA ALA A 125 -8.00 -11.94 -12.83
C ALA A 125 -8.87 -11.95 -11.56
N LYS A 126 -8.32 -11.55 -10.40
CA LYS A 126 -9.11 -11.39 -9.17
C LYS A 126 -10.24 -10.38 -9.34
N ILE A 127 -9.93 -9.19 -9.87
CA ILE A 127 -10.92 -8.12 -10.08
C ILE A 127 -12.01 -8.57 -11.05
N HIS A 128 -11.65 -9.17 -12.18
CA HIS A 128 -12.62 -9.68 -13.16
C HIS A 128 -13.54 -10.76 -12.56
N ASN A 129 -13.00 -11.66 -11.74
CA ASN A 129 -13.82 -12.66 -11.05
C ASN A 129 -14.79 -12.03 -10.05
N CYS A 130 -14.41 -10.94 -9.38
CA CYS A 130 -15.32 -10.24 -8.46
C CYS A 130 -16.40 -9.42 -9.18
N ILE A 131 -16.07 -8.78 -10.31
CA ILE A 131 -17.04 -7.99 -11.10
C ILE A 131 -18.00 -8.90 -11.87
N GLY A 132 -17.56 -10.08 -12.32
CA GLY A 132 -18.39 -11.05 -13.04
C GLY A 132 -19.37 -11.84 -12.17
N CYS A 133 -19.37 -11.63 -10.85
CA CYS A 133 -20.30 -12.26 -9.89
C CYS A 133 -21.58 -11.45 -9.61
N VAL A 134 -21.79 -10.32 -10.30
CA VAL A 134 -22.96 -9.44 -10.14
C VAL A 134 -24.00 -9.67 -11.23
#